data_AF-A0A9R0IB60-F1
#
_entry.id   AF-A0A9R0IB60-F1
#
_cell.length_a   1.000
_cell.length_b   1.000
_cell.length_c   1.000
_cell.angle_alpha   90.00
_cell.angle_beta   90.00
_cell.angle_gamma   90.00
#
_symmetry.space_group_name_H-M   'P 1'
#
loop_
_entity.id
_entity.type
_entity.pdbx_description
1 polymer ?
#
loop_
_entity_poly.entity_id
_entity_poly.type
_entity_poly.pdbx_seq_one_letter_code
_entity_poly.pdbx_strand_id
1 'polypeptide(L)'
;MRPDTMEKVQLFRCYTVLIKGKERKDTIFIALANETCDEPKIRMNKVVRSNLRARLGDVVSVHRCPDVKYGKRVHILPVDDTNIEGVTGNLFDAFLKRFAFWQGKV
;
A
#
# COMPACT_ATOMS: atom_id res chain seq x y z
N MET A 1 -12.46 4.36 1.68
CA MET A 1 -12.98 5.65 2.20
C MET A 1 -14.44 5.73 1.81
N ARG A 2 -15.32 6.44 2.55
CA ARG A 2 -16.71 6.58 2.09
C ARG A 2 -16.75 7.31 0.73
N PRO A 3 -17.69 6.97 -0.17
CA PRO A 3 -17.86 7.66 -1.44
C PRO A 3 -17.98 9.19 -1.27
N ASP A 4 -18.84 9.65 -0.35
CA ASP A 4 -19.08 11.07 -0.13
C ASP A 4 -17.82 11.82 0.35
N THR A 5 -17.01 11.19 1.20
CA THR A 5 -15.70 11.73 1.60
C THR A 5 -14.74 11.79 0.41
N MET A 6 -14.73 10.77 -0.46
CA MET A 6 -13.86 10.75 -1.64
C MET A 6 -14.18 11.86 -2.64
N GLU A 7 -15.47 12.15 -2.85
CA GLU A 7 -15.92 13.26 -3.70
C GLU A 7 -15.46 14.62 -3.17
N LYS A 8 -15.60 14.85 -1.85
CA LYS A 8 -15.13 16.10 -1.19
C LYS A 8 -13.64 16.36 -1.41
N VAL A 9 -12.82 15.31 -1.45
CA VAL A 9 -11.37 15.42 -1.69
C VAL A 9 -10.97 15.21 -3.15
N GLN A 10 -11.94 15.18 -4.07
CA GLN A 10 -11.74 15.00 -5.51
C GLN A 10 -10.90 13.75 -5.85
N LEU A 11 -11.11 12.68 -5.09
CA LEU A 11 -10.55 11.36 -5.33
C LEU A 11 -11.59 10.47 -5.98
N PHE A 12 -11.23 9.85 -7.09
CA PHE A 12 -12.09 8.85 -7.74
C PHE A 12 -11.55 7.44 -7.49
N ARG A 13 -12.41 6.45 -7.72
CA ARG A 13 -12.06 5.04 -7.59
C ARG A 13 -10.85 4.73 -8.48
N CYS A 14 -9.94 3.91 -7.96
CA CYS A 14 -8.69 3.50 -8.61
C CYS A 14 -7.63 4.61 -8.78
N TYR A 15 -7.84 5.81 -8.26
CA TYR A 15 -6.80 6.84 -8.30
C TYR A 15 -5.62 6.45 -7.42
N THR A 16 -4.41 6.74 -7.92
CA THR A 16 -3.18 6.60 -7.15
C THR A 16 -3.02 7.80 -6.23
N VAL A 17 -2.79 7.52 -4.95
CA VAL A 17 -2.64 8.54 -3.91
C VAL A 17 -1.38 8.32 -3.09
N LEU A 18 -0.72 9.40 -2.71
CA LEU A 18 0.38 9.42 -1.75
C LEU A 18 -0.19 9.69 -0.36
N ILE A 19 0.05 8.76 0.57
CA ILE A 19 -0.27 8.97 1.98
C ILE A 19 1.02 9.31 2.71
N LYS A 20 1.02 10.43 3.43
CA LYS A 20 2.15 10.80 4.30
C LYS A 20 1.79 10.55 5.76
N GLY A 21 2.61 9.73 6.39
CA GLY A 21 2.52 9.34 7.79
C GLY A 21 3.47 10.17 8.68
N LYS A 22 3.86 9.58 9.81
CA LYS A 22 4.78 10.19 10.77
C LYS A 22 6.22 9.93 10.36
N GLU A 23 7.16 10.71 10.91
CA GLU A 23 8.62 10.53 10.70
C GLU A 23 9.02 10.44 9.21
N ARG A 24 8.37 11.25 8.36
CA ARG A 24 8.60 11.30 6.90
C ARG A 24 8.42 9.95 6.20
N LYS A 25 7.56 9.08 6.76
CA LYS A 25 7.18 7.82 6.13
C LYS A 25 5.99 8.01 5.22
N ASP A 26 6.24 7.81 3.94
CA ASP A 26 5.24 7.96 2.90
C ASP A 26 4.98 6.62 2.21
N THR A 27 3.77 6.39 1.71
CA THR A 27 3.41 5.17 0.98
C THR A 27 2.35 5.47 -0.07
N ILE A 28 2.47 4.81 -1.23
CA ILE A 28 1.52 4.92 -2.34
C ILE A 28 0.35 3.95 -2.15
N PHE A 29 -0.85 4.41 -2.47
CA PHE A 29 -2.10 3.66 -2.37
C PHE A 29 -2.96 3.79 -3.62
N ILE A 30 -3.91 2.86 -3.74
CA ILE A 30 -5.02 2.94 -4.68
C ILE A 30 -6.28 3.27 -3.87
N ALA A 31 -6.97 4.34 -4.22
CA ALA A 31 -8.18 4.77 -3.53
C ALA A 31 -9.37 3.86 -3.90
N LEU A 32 -10.00 3.27 -2.87
CA LEU A 32 -11.19 2.43 -3.01
C LEU A 32 -12.33 2.96 -2.16
N ALA A 33 -13.51 3.03 -2.78
CA ALA A 33 -14.77 3.36 -2.11
C ALA A 33 -15.20 2.21 -1.19
N ASN A 34 -15.70 2.55 -0.01
CA ASN A 34 -16.23 1.60 0.96
C ASN A 34 -17.33 2.28 1.81
N GLU A 35 -18.57 1.86 1.61
CA GLU A 35 -19.75 2.40 2.31
C GLU A 35 -19.77 2.08 3.80
N THR A 36 -19.13 0.99 4.23
CA THR A 36 -19.10 0.59 5.65
C THR A 36 -18.05 1.36 6.47
N CYS A 37 -17.28 2.24 5.83
CA CYS A 37 -16.32 3.11 6.51
C CYS A 37 -17.06 4.31 7.13
N ASP A 38 -16.61 4.84 8.27
CA ASP A 38 -17.20 6.07 8.82
C ASP A 38 -16.56 7.31 8.18
N GLU A 39 -17.28 8.43 8.13
CA GLU A 39 -16.66 9.74 7.87
C GLU A 39 -15.99 10.27 9.14
N PRO A 40 -14.84 10.98 9.06
CA PRO A 40 -13.94 11.17 7.91
C PRO A 40 -12.75 10.17 7.96
N LYS A 41 -13.01 8.86 8.08
CA LYS A 41 -11.96 7.85 8.33
C LYS A 41 -11.47 7.18 7.04
N ILE A 42 -10.23 6.67 7.10
CA ILE A 42 -9.64 5.78 6.11
C ILE A 42 -9.31 4.42 6.73
N ARG A 43 -9.63 3.34 6.01
CA ARG A 43 -9.27 1.97 6.41
C ARG A 43 -8.02 1.52 5.69
N MET A 44 -7.10 0.93 6.46
CA MET A 44 -5.86 0.35 5.97
C MET A 44 -5.46 -0.83 6.87
N ASN A 45 -4.74 -1.79 6.31
CA ASN A 45 -4.31 -2.98 7.07
C ASN A 45 -3.13 -2.65 8.03
N LYS A 46 -2.73 -3.64 8.83
CA LYS A 46 -1.63 -3.49 9.80
C LYS A 46 -0.29 -3.17 9.14
N VAL A 47 0.03 -3.83 8.02
CA VAL A 47 1.30 -3.65 7.28
C VAL A 47 1.47 -2.20 6.85
N VAL A 48 0.42 -1.63 6.26
CA VAL A 48 0.38 -0.23 5.82
C VAL A 48 0.60 0.73 6.98
N ARG A 49 -0.09 0.52 8.11
CA ARG A 49 0.08 1.36 9.30
C ARG A 49 1.51 1.32 9.83
N SER A 50 2.14 0.15 9.83
CA SER A 50 3.54 -0.01 10.20
C SER A 50 4.47 0.78 9.27
N ASN A 51 4.23 0.71 7.96
CA ASN A 51 5.02 1.44 6.97
C ASN A 51 4.94 2.97 7.18
N LEU A 52 3.75 3.48 7.50
CA LEU A 52 3.48 4.90 7.77
C LEU A 52 3.81 5.34 9.21
N ARG A 53 4.22 4.43 10.09
CA ARG A 53 4.38 4.66 11.54
C ARG A 53 3.13 5.27 12.20
N ALA A 54 1.96 4.83 11.76
CA ALA A 54 0.66 5.30 12.26
C ALA A 54 -0.02 4.26 13.16
N ARG A 55 -0.79 4.73 14.14
CA ARG A 55 -1.67 3.92 15.00
C ARG A 55 -3.14 4.12 14.60
N LEU A 56 -4.03 3.30 15.16
CA LEU A 56 -5.47 3.53 14.99
C LEU A 56 -5.85 4.86 15.63
N GLY A 57 -6.61 5.68 14.91
CA GLY A 57 -6.99 7.03 15.35
C GLY A 57 -5.99 8.13 14.99
N ASP A 58 -4.79 7.79 14.53
CA ASP A 58 -3.86 8.80 14.02
C ASP A 58 -4.40 9.45 12.73
N VAL A 59 -4.13 10.75 12.58
CA VAL A 59 -4.42 11.51 11.37
C VAL A 59 -3.28 11.36 10.38
N VAL A 60 -3.62 11.14 9.11
CA VAL A 60 -2.68 11.07 7.98
C VAL A 60 -3.11 12.06 6.90
N SER A 61 -2.16 12.48 6.07
CA SER A 61 -2.46 13.33 4.90
C SER A 61 -2.54 12.49 3.63
N VAL A 62 -3.47 12.84 2.74
CA VAL A 62 -3.72 12.12 1.49
C VAL A 62 -3.60 13.11 0.33
N HIS A 63 -2.77 12.77 -0.65
CA HIS A 63 -2.53 13.60 -1.84
C HIS A 63 -2.71 12.77 -3.10
N ARG A 64 -3.26 13.36 -4.16
CA ARG A 64 -3.25 12.70 -5.48
C ARG A 64 -1.81 12.53 -5.96
N CYS A 65 -1.52 11.40 -6.58
CA CYS A 65 -0.21 11.11 -7.16
C CYS A 65 -0.39 10.45 -8.54
N PRO A 66 -0.77 11.23 -9.58
CA PRO A 66 -0.98 10.69 -10.93
C PRO A 66 0.32 10.27 -11.63
N ASP A 67 1.47 10.81 -11.20
CA ASP A 67 2.75 10.65 -11.89
C ASP A 67 3.51 9.37 -11.52
N VAL A 68 2.81 8.35 -10.99
CA VAL A 68 3.43 7.07 -10.63
C VAL A 68 3.74 6.28 -11.89
N LYS A 69 5.04 6.15 -12.18
CA LYS A 69 5.55 5.42 -13.35
C LYS A 69 5.74 3.94 -13.05
N TYR A 70 5.66 3.10 -14.08
CA TYR A 70 6.02 1.69 -13.97
C TYR A 70 7.50 1.53 -13.64
N GLY A 71 7.79 0.77 -12.59
CA GLY A 71 9.15 0.41 -12.22
C GLY A 71 9.76 -0.55 -13.24
N LYS A 72 10.99 -0.29 -13.67
CA LYS A 72 11.72 -1.20 -14.57
C LYS A 72 12.22 -2.45 -13.86
N ARG A 73 12.77 -2.28 -12.65
CA ARG A 73 13.34 -3.33 -11.80
C ARG A 73 13.16 -2.94 -10.34
N VAL A 74 12.96 -3.91 -9.47
CA VAL A 74 12.92 -3.76 -8.01
C VAL A 74 13.83 -4.81 -7.37
N HIS A 75 14.46 -4.45 -6.25
CA HIS A 75 15.27 -5.36 -5.45
C HIS A 75 14.61 -5.51 -4.08
N ILE A 76 14.23 -6.73 -3.73
CA ILE A 76 13.50 -7.05 -2.49
C ILE A 76 14.31 -8.11 -1.76
N LEU A 77 14.61 -7.84 -0.49
CA LEU A 77 15.30 -8.76 0.41
C LEU A 77 14.34 -9.20 1.52
N PRO A 78 14.41 -10.46 1.98
CA PRO A 78 13.74 -10.86 3.20
C PRO A 78 14.32 -10.08 4.40
N VAL A 79 13.52 -9.93 5.45
CA VAL A 79 14.00 -9.38 6.72
C VAL A 79 14.69 -10.50 7.50
N ASP A 80 15.79 -10.21 8.17
CA ASP A 80 16.66 -11.19 8.84
C ASP A 80 15.91 -12.14 9.80
N ASP A 81 14.92 -11.64 10.54
CA ASP A 81 14.14 -12.41 11.51
C ASP A 81 12.96 -13.20 10.89
N THR A 82 12.76 -13.11 9.57
CA THR A 82 11.71 -13.89 8.91
C THR A 82 12.22 -15.32 8.81
N ASN A 83 11.59 -16.25 9.52
CA ASN A 83 12.05 -17.63 9.49
C ASN A 83 11.89 -18.23 8.07
N ILE A 84 12.98 -18.28 7.29
CA ILE A 84 13.06 -18.94 5.98
C ILE A 84 13.37 -20.44 6.15
N GLU A 85 13.42 -20.94 7.40
CA GLU A 85 13.61 -22.36 7.68
C GLU A 85 12.55 -23.21 6.97
N GLY A 86 13.02 -24.13 6.13
CA GLY A 86 12.17 -25.04 5.36
C GLY A 86 11.79 -24.56 3.96
N VAL A 87 12.12 -23.32 3.56
CA VAL A 87 11.96 -22.90 2.15
C VAL A 87 13.12 -23.49 1.34
N THR A 88 12.83 -24.55 0.59
CA THR A 88 13.72 -25.10 -0.43
C THR A 88 13.31 -24.55 -1.80
N GLY A 89 14.19 -23.78 -2.45
CA GLY A 89 13.96 -23.21 -3.79
C GLY A 89 14.03 -21.68 -3.88
N ASN A 90 13.51 -21.12 -4.98
CA ASN A 90 13.58 -19.68 -5.27
C ASN A 90 12.49 -18.89 -4.51
N LEU A 91 12.91 -17.94 -3.67
CA LEU A 91 12.01 -17.03 -2.93
C LEU A 91 11.02 -16.28 -3.82
N PHE A 92 11.42 -15.97 -5.06
CA PHE A 92 10.58 -15.30 -6.03
C PHE A 92 9.34 -16.14 -6.38
N ASP A 93 9.54 -17.40 -6.73
CA ASP A 93 8.44 -18.29 -7.12
C ASP A 93 7.56 -18.65 -5.92
N ALA A 94 8.16 -18.81 -4.74
CA ALA A 94 7.44 -19.17 -3.52
C ALA A 94 6.55 -18.02 -3.00
N PHE A 95 7.02 -16.76 -3.04
CA PHE A 95 6.35 -15.65 -2.37
C PHE A 95 5.97 -14.47 -3.27
N LEU A 96 6.82 -14.10 -4.23
CA LEU A 96 6.66 -12.85 -4.97
C LEU A 96 5.78 -12.99 -6.21
N LYS A 97 5.84 -14.12 -6.92
CA LYS A 97 5.11 -14.36 -8.18
C LYS A 97 3.59 -14.27 -8.05
N ARG A 98 3.03 -14.68 -6.90
CA ARG A 98 1.58 -14.59 -6.62
C ARG A 98 1.17 -13.20 -6.15
N PHE A 99 2.08 -12.47 -5.51
CA PHE A 99 1.79 -11.19 -4.86
C PHE A 99 1.93 -10.00 -5.82
N ALA A 100 3.06 -9.91 -6.51
CA ALA A 100 3.21 -9.00 -7.63
C ALA A 100 2.59 -9.71 -8.83
N PHE A 101 1.53 -9.15 -9.41
CA PHE A 101 0.90 -9.64 -10.64
C PHE A 101 1.93 -9.54 -11.81
N TRP A 102 2.95 -10.39 -11.79
CA TRP A 102 4.16 -10.29 -12.60
C TRP A 102 4.00 -11.24 -13.78
N GLN A 103 3.74 -10.67 -14.95
CA GLN A 103 3.53 -11.38 -16.22
C GLN A 103 4.83 -11.51 -17.05
N GLY A 104 5.99 -11.15 -16.50
CA GLY A 104 7.28 -11.27 -17.18
C GLY A 104 7.82 -12.70 -17.13
N LYS A 105 8.49 -13.15 -18.20
CA LYS A 105 9.47 -14.24 -18.12
C LYS A 105 10.82 -13.58 -17.77
N VAL A 106 11.52 -14.11 -16.77
CA VAL A 106 12.94 -13.79 -16.54
C VAL A 106 13.75 -14.42 -17.66
#